data_AF-A0A7S7QA06-F1
#
_entry.id   AF-A0A7S7QA06-F1
#
_cell.length_a   1.000
_cell.length_b   1.000
_cell.length_c   1.000
_cell.angle_alpha   90.00
_cell.angle_beta   90.00
_cell.angle_gamma   90.00
#
_symmetry.space_group_name_H-M   'P 1'
#
loop_
_entity.id
_entity.type
_entity.pdbx_description
1 polymer ?
#
loop_
_entity_poly.entity_id
_entity_poly.type
_entity_poly.pdbx_seq_one_letter_code
_entity_poly.pdbx_strand_id
1 'polypeptide(L)'
;MITVTVAASDVNLTRLDTVKAELGIGDRGSDDKLKKLISQASGIVASYCNRVFALETVQETFRVRCGTHGLTTGRYPIAEITSVSENDADLSADDFEADLEAGIIERLRSGCVVRWPQGKVTVVYSAGYNLPADVPEPVERATIELVKQFYTSGDRDPLVRSETVEGAGSTDYFAPPTGGFTPDVEALLEPFRKLSNA
;
A
#
# COMPACT_ATOMS: atom_id res chain seq x y z
N MET A 1 -0.26 -8.40 16.98
CA MET A 1 -1.57 -7.72 17.06
C MET A 1 -1.31 -6.25 16.87
N ILE A 2 -1.98 -5.62 15.92
CA ILE A 2 -1.81 -4.20 15.61
C ILE A 2 -3.08 -3.44 16.00
N THR A 3 -2.91 -2.26 16.58
CA THR A 3 -4.00 -1.32 16.92
C THR A 3 -3.63 0.03 16.36
N VAL A 4 -4.51 0.63 15.55
CA VAL A 4 -4.29 1.98 15.00
C VAL A 4 -4.65 2.99 16.09
N THR A 5 -3.70 3.83 16.48
CA THR A 5 -3.89 4.89 17.48
C THR A 5 -4.22 6.22 16.83
N VAL A 6 -3.63 6.50 15.66
CA VAL A 6 -3.96 7.64 14.81
C VAL A 6 -4.09 7.14 13.37
N ALA A 7 -5.31 7.21 12.84
CA ALA A 7 -5.59 6.84 11.46
C ALA A 7 -5.12 7.93 10.48
N ALA A 8 -4.80 7.52 9.26
CA ALA A 8 -4.45 8.45 8.20
C ALA A 8 -5.65 9.34 7.81
N SER A 9 -5.38 10.60 7.45
CA SER A 9 -6.40 11.53 6.96
C SER A 9 -6.80 11.28 5.50
N ASP A 10 -5.93 10.67 4.72
CA ASP A 10 -6.17 10.31 3.32
C ASP A 10 -5.58 8.93 3.01
N VAL A 11 -6.27 8.18 2.15
CA VAL A 11 -5.89 6.84 1.69
C VAL A 11 -5.80 6.76 0.16
N ASN A 12 -6.08 7.86 -0.54
CA ASN A 12 -6.02 7.91 -2.00
C ASN A 12 -4.55 7.91 -2.46
N LEU A 13 -4.25 7.06 -3.43
CA LEU A 13 -2.90 6.86 -3.96
C LEU A 13 -2.56 7.81 -5.14
N THR A 14 -3.43 8.78 -5.43
CA THR A 14 -3.19 9.81 -6.44
C THR A 14 -4.10 11.02 -6.20
N ARG A 15 -3.82 12.13 -6.89
CA ARG A 15 -4.61 13.37 -6.82
C ARG A 15 -5.61 13.46 -7.97
N LEU A 16 -6.74 14.10 -7.70
CA LEU A 16 -7.75 14.38 -8.72
C LEU A 16 -7.18 15.15 -9.91
N ASP A 17 -6.37 16.18 -9.65
CA ASP A 17 -5.78 17.02 -10.69
C ASP A 17 -4.83 16.23 -11.60
N THR A 18 -4.05 15.29 -11.04
CA THR A 18 -3.17 14.38 -11.80
C THR A 18 -3.99 13.51 -12.75
N VAL A 19 -5.06 12.88 -12.24
CA VAL A 19 -5.96 12.04 -13.05
C VAL A 19 -6.64 12.85 -14.16
N LYS A 20 -7.09 14.08 -13.86
CA LYS A 20 -7.71 14.97 -14.85
C LYS A 20 -6.75 15.36 -15.97
N ALA A 21 -5.49 15.66 -15.62
CA ALA A 21 -4.46 15.95 -16.61
C ALA A 21 -4.21 14.75 -17.54
N GLU A 22 -4.12 13.55 -16.98
CA GLU A 22 -3.90 12.30 -17.73
C GLU A 22 -5.09 11.93 -18.63
N LEU A 23 -6.32 12.26 -18.23
CA LEU A 23 -7.53 12.03 -19.04
C LEU A 23 -7.84 13.17 -20.03
N GLY A 24 -7.10 14.29 -19.99
CA GLY A 24 -7.39 15.47 -20.80
C GLY A 24 -8.70 16.18 -20.42
N ILE A 25 -9.17 16.04 -19.17
CA ILE A 25 -10.44 16.61 -18.68
C ILE A 25 -10.18 17.95 -17.99
N GLY A 26 -10.63 19.05 -18.61
CA GLY A 26 -10.46 20.40 -18.06
C GLY A 26 -11.64 20.91 -17.23
N ASP A 27 -12.83 20.33 -17.37
CA ASP A 27 -14.05 20.79 -16.72
C ASP A 27 -14.25 20.13 -15.34
N ARG A 28 -15.29 20.54 -14.61
CA ARG A 28 -15.60 20.05 -13.25
C ARG A 28 -16.76 19.04 -13.20
N GLY A 29 -17.40 18.75 -14.34
CA GLY A 29 -18.60 17.90 -14.38
C GLY A 29 -18.34 16.46 -13.94
N SER A 30 -17.11 15.98 -14.11
CA SER A 30 -16.68 14.62 -13.76
C SER A 30 -15.95 14.51 -12.41
N ASP A 31 -15.75 15.61 -11.68
CA ASP A 31 -14.91 15.63 -10.46
C ASP A 31 -15.38 14.60 -9.42
N ASP A 32 -16.69 14.52 -9.15
CA ASP A 32 -17.24 13.59 -8.15
C ASP A 32 -17.18 12.13 -8.60
N LYS A 33 -17.32 11.87 -9.92
CA LYS A 33 -17.14 10.53 -10.49
C LYS A 33 -15.68 10.11 -10.35
N LEU A 34 -14.74 10.98 -10.71
CA LEU A 34 -13.31 10.71 -10.64
C LEU A 34 -12.83 10.49 -9.20
N LYS A 35 -13.29 11.28 -8.23
CA LYS A 35 -12.97 11.04 -6.81
C LYS A 35 -13.40 9.64 -6.35
N LYS A 36 -14.61 9.20 -6.72
CA LYS A 36 -15.08 7.85 -6.39
C LYS A 36 -14.22 6.77 -7.03
N LEU A 37 -13.86 6.95 -8.31
CA LEU A 37 -12.98 6.01 -9.02
C LEU A 37 -11.58 5.96 -8.41
N ILE A 38 -11.02 7.09 -7.98
CA ILE A 38 -9.72 7.16 -7.31
C ILE A 38 -9.76 6.38 -6.00
N SER A 39 -10.79 6.55 -5.17
CA SER A 39 -10.91 5.82 -3.91
C SER A 39 -11.09 4.31 -4.13
N GLN A 40 -11.87 3.91 -5.15
CA GLN A 40 -12.03 2.50 -5.51
C GLN A 40 -10.71 1.90 -6.01
N ALA A 41 -10.03 2.56 -6.94
CA ALA A 41 -8.75 2.10 -7.49
C ALA A 41 -7.68 2.00 -6.40
N SER A 42 -7.59 3.01 -5.52
CA SER A 42 -6.66 3.01 -4.39
C SER A 42 -6.90 1.82 -3.45
N GLY A 43 -8.17 1.53 -3.14
CA GLY A 43 -8.54 0.37 -2.32
C GLY A 43 -8.19 -0.97 -2.98
N ILE A 44 -8.38 -1.09 -4.30
CA ILE A 44 -8.02 -2.31 -5.05
C ILE A 44 -6.51 -2.52 -5.08
N VAL A 45 -5.72 -1.46 -5.35
CA VAL A 45 -4.25 -1.53 -5.34
C VAL A 45 -3.72 -1.88 -3.94
N ALA A 46 -4.23 -1.24 -2.89
CA ALA A 46 -3.87 -1.56 -1.51
C ALA A 46 -4.19 -3.03 -1.14
N SER A 47 -5.35 -3.53 -1.59
CA SER A 47 -5.76 -4.92 -1.38
C SER A 47 -4.88 -5.90 -2.15
N TYR A 48 -4.51 -5.58 -3.39
CA TYR A 48 -3.61 -6.38 -4.22
C TYR A 48 -2.23 -6.52 -3.59
N CYS A 49 -1.66 -5.40 -3.12
CA CYS A 49 -0.39 -5.38 -2.41
C CYS A 49 -0.48 -5.94 -0.99
N ASN A 50 -1.69 -6.22 -0.47
CA ASN A 50 -1.94 -6.63 0.91
C ASN A 50 -1.28 -5.69 1.93
N ARG A 51 -1.37 -4.38 1.69
CA ARG A 51 -0.63 -3.36 2.43
C ARG A 51 -1.46 -2.08 2.57
N VAL A 52 -1.25 -1.39 3.69
CA VAL A 52 -1.72 -0.01 3.89
C VAL A 52 -0.55 0.92 3.60
N PHE A 53 -0.73 1.82 2.63
CA PHE A 53 0.28 2.79 2.23
C PHE A 53 0.17 4.11 2.99
N ALA A 54 -1.00 4.43 3.54
CA ALA A 54 -1.21 5.68 4.25
C ALA A 54 -0.43 5.72 5.57
N LEU A 55 0.10 6.89 5.92
CA LEU A 55 0.81 7.11 7.19
C LEU A 55 -0.16 7.00 8.37
N GLU A 56 0.05 5.98 9.20
CA GLU A 56 -0.71 5.74 10.43
C GLU A 56 0.23 5.67 11.62
N THR A 57 -0.23 6.13 12.79
CA THR A 57 0.42 5.77 14.06
C THR A 57 -0.26 4.54 14.62
N VAL A 58 0.54 3.54 14.96
CA VAL A 58 0.07 2.23 15.40
C VAL A 58 0.82 1.76 16.63
N GLN A 59 0.11 0.99 17.45
CA GLN A 59 0.70 0.16 18.49
C GLN A 59 0.65 -1.29 18.02
N GLU A 60 1.81 -1.91 17.89
CA GLU A 60 1.93 -3.31 17.53
C GLU A 60 2.51 -4.14 18.68
N THR A 61 1.86 -5.25 18.98
CA THR A 61 2.28 -6.19 20.02
C THR A 61 2.65 -7.52 19.42
N PHE A 62 3.90 -7.93 19.65
CA PHE A 62 4.48 -9.21 19.27
C PHE A 62 4.51 -10.14 20.47
N ARG A 63 4.20 -11.42 20.23
CA ARG A 63 4.35 -12.50 21.21
C ARG A 63 5.44 -13.44 20.72
N VAL A 64 6.67 -13.20 21.18
CA VAL A 64 7.84 -14.00 20.82
C VAL A 64 7.76 -15.31 21.59
N ARG A 65 7.53 -16.42 20.89
CA ARG A 65 7.41 -17.77 21.49
C ARG A 65 8.76 -18.45 21.64
N CYS A 66 9.61 -18.31 20.62
CA CYS A 66 11.00 -18.71 20.60
C CYS A 66 11.82 -17.50 20.14
N GLY A 67 13.04 -17.36 20.64
CA GLY A 67 13.84 -16.17 20.34
C GLY A 67 14.03 -15.99 18.83
N THR A 68 13.73 -14.78 18.33
CA THR A 68 13.80 -14.40 16.91
C THR A 68 14.85 -13.33 16.69
N HIS A 69 15.48 -13.30 15.52
CA HIS A 69 16.52 -12.29 15.21
C HIS A 69 15.95 -10.90 14.96
N GLY A 70 14.73 -10.81 14.42
CA GLY A 70 14.05 -9.54 14.17
C GLY A 70 12.54 -9.63 14.32
N LEU A 71 11.91 -8.48 14.55
CA LEU A 71 10.47 -8.29 14.52
C LEU A 71 10.11 -7.53 13.24
N THR A 72 9.33 -8.17 12.36
CA THR A 72 8.81 -7.53 11.16
C THR A 72 7.49 -6.85 11.47
N THR A 73 7.43 -5.54 11.26
CA THR A 73 6.25 -4.73 11.55
C THR A 73 5.12 -4.96 10.54
N GLY A 74 3.90 -4.72 11.01
CA GLY A 74 2.69 -4.76 10.19
C GLY A 74 2.65 -3.65 9.15
N ARG A 75 3.17 -2.47 9.50
CA ARG A 75 3.24 -1.25 8.67
C ARG A 75 4.69 -0.86 8.42
N TYR A 76 4.96 -0.41 7.20
CA TYR A 76 6.26 0.07 6.74
C TYR A 76 6.03 0.94 5.48
N PRO A 77 6.97 1.82 5.07
CA PRO A 77 8.19 2.20 5.79
C PRO A 77 7.86 2.88 7.12
N ILE A 78 8.71 2.74 8.12
CA ILE A 78 8.59 3.38 9.42
C ILE A 78 9.11 4.80 9.31
N ALA A 79 8.26 5.78 9.63
CA ALA A 79 8.65 7.18 9.68
C ALA A 79 9.34 7.52 11.02
N GLU A 80 8.78 7.02 12.12
CA GLU A 80 9.33 7.26 13.47
C GLU A 80 8.92 6.14 14.43
N ILE A 81 9.84 5.69 15.29
CA ILE A 81 9.54 4.80 16.42
C ILE A 81 9.38 5.66 17.67
N THR A 82 8.18 5.66 18.24
CA THR A 82 7.87 6.42 19.46
C THR A 82 8.35 5.69 20.71
N SER A 83 8.14 4.38 20.78
CA SER A 83 8.64 3.55 21.89
C SER A 83 8.71 2.07 21.54
N VAL A 84 9.62 1.38 22.21
CA VAL A 84 9.72 -0.08 22.22
C VAL A 84 9.78 -0.54 23.66
N SER A 85 8.91 -1.48 24.05
CA SER A 85 8.91 -2.08 25.38
C SER A 85 8.99 -3.59 25.32
N GLU A 86 9.87 -4.16 26.17
CA GLU A 86 10.07 -5.58 26.35
C GLU A 86 9.50 -5.98 27.71
N ASN A 87 8.46 -6.83 27.73
CA ASN A 87 7.76 -7.25 28.95
C ASN A 87 7.35 -6.08 29.86
N ASP A 88 6.80 -5.02 29.25
CA ASP A 88 6.35 -3.78 29.92
C ASP A 88 7.48 -2.91 30.50
N ALA A 89 8.75 -3.22 30.19
CA ALA A 89 9.89 -2.34 30.44
C ALA A 89 10.31 -1.64 29.14
N ASP A 90 10.38 -0.31 29.17
CA ASP A 90 10.82 0.49 28.02
C ASP A 90 12.30 0.24 27.72
N LEU A 91 12.60 0.09 26.43
CA LEU A 91 13.96 -0.03 25.91
C LEU A 91 14.50 1.35 25.53
N SER A 92 15.81 1.54 25.72
CA SER A 92 16.52 2.71 25.19
C SER A 92 16.66 2.63 23.67
N ALA A 93 16.93 3.74 23.01
CA ALA A 93 17.31 3.74 21.59
C ALA A 93 18.59 2.92 21.33
N ASP A 94 19.48 2.77 22.31
CA ASP A 94 20.70 1.96 22.19
C ASP A 94 20.45 0.44 22.35
N ASP A 95 19.23 0.06 22.74
CA ASP A 95 18.83 -1.34 22.96
C ASP A 95 18.26 -2.00 21.70
N PHE A 96 18.05 -1.26 20.62
CA PHE A 96 17.52 -1.80 19.37
C PHE A 96 18.02 -1.03 18.16
N GLU A 97 17.99 -1.68 17.01
CA GLU A 97 18.21 -1.06 15.71
C GLU A 97 17.00 -1.34 14.83
N ALA A 98 16.66 -0.42 13.93
CA ALA A 98 15.52 -0.56 13.04
C ALA A 98 15.91 -0.27 11.59
N ASP A 99 15.64 -1.23 10.71
CA ASP A 99 15.53 -0.97 9.28
C ASP A 99 14.16 -0.34 9.04
N LEU A 100 14.17 0.98 8.89
CA LEU A 100 12.96 1.78 8.73
C LEU A 100 12.24 1.46 7.41
N GLU A 101 12.97 1.14 6.34
CA GLU A 101 12.38 0.85 5.03
C GLU A 101 11.71 -0.53 5.01
N ALA A 102 12.40 -1.54 5.55
CA ALA A 102 11.90 -2.91 5.60
C ALA A 102 10.91 -3.15 6.76
N GLY A 103 10.86 -2.26 7.75
CA GLY A 103 10.07 -2.44 8.95
C GLY A 103 10.58 -3.58 9.83
N ILE A 104 11.90 -3.72 9.95
CA ILE A 104 12.53 -4.78 10.75
C ILE A 104 13.19 -4.15 11.97
N ILE A 105 12.85 -4.63 13.16
CA ILE A 105 13.46 -4.16 14.42
C ILE A 105 14.27 -5.30 15.03
N GLU A 106 15.57 -5.05 15.24
CA GLU A 106 16.54 -5.96 15.83
C GLU A 106 16.88 -5.54 17.26
N ARG A 107 17.11 -6.51 18.15
CA ARG A 107 17.50 -6.23 19.54
C ARG A 107 19.02 -6.13 19.64
N LEU A 108 19.53 -5.12 20.34
CA LEU A 108 20.95 -4.92 20.59
C LEU A 108 21.32 -5.12 22.06
N ARG A 109 22.37 -5.87 22.36
CA ARG A 109 22.95 -5.93 23.72
C ARG A 109 24.41 -5.54 23.63
N SER A 110 24.77 -4.44 24.30
CA SER A 110 26.13 -3.89 24.28
C SER A 110 26.66 -3.67 22.85
N GLY A 111 25.79 -3.19 21.94
CA GLY A 111 26.14 -2.92 20.54
C GLY A 111 26.21 -4.15 19.62
N CYS A 112 25.82 -5.34 20.09
CA CYS A 112 25.74 -6.53 19.27
C CYS A 112 24.28 -6.95 19.04
N VAL A 113 23.95 -7.33 17.81
CA VAL A 113 22.63 -7.92 17.48
C VAL A 113 22.45 -9.22 18.24
N VAL A 114 21.35 -9.32 18.96
CA VAL A 114 20.92 -10.51 19.70
C VAL A 114 19.48 -10.85 19.33
N ARG A 115 19.08 -12.08 19.65
CA ARG A 115 17.68 -12.48 19.50
C ARG A 115 16.81 -11.75 20.50
N TRP A 116 15.63 -11.32 20.04
CA TRP A 116 14.53 -10.95 20.91
C TRP A 116 14.21 -12.12 21.86
N PRO A 117 14.16 -11.90 23.17
CA PRO A 117 13.84 -12.96 24.13
C PRO A 117 12.37 -13.37 24.03
N GLN A 118 12.05 -14.54 24.57
CA GLN A 118 10.67 -14.99 24.69
C GLN A 118 9.89 -13.99 25.58
N GLY A 119 8.71 -13.57 25.12
CA GLY A 119 7.90 -12.62 25.87
C GLY A 119 7.00 -11.75 25.00
N LYS A 120 6.52 -10.68 25.62
CA LYS A 120 5.72 -9.65 24.96
C LYS A 120 6.64 -8.50 24.56
N VAL A 121 6.61 -8.11 23.30
CA VAL A 121 7.26 -6.88 22.83
C VAL A 121 6.17 -5.98 22.27
N THR A 122 6.12 -4.73 22.72
CA THR A 122 5.17 -3.73 22.22
C THR A 122 5.96 -2.59 21.59
N VAL A 123 5.58 -2.21 20.37
CA VAL A 123 6.20 -1.16 19.58
C VAL A 123 5.12 -0.14 19.25
N VAL A 124 5.37 1.13 19.54
CA VAL A 124 4.54 2.26 19.09
C VAL A 124 5.33 3.03 18.05
N TYR A 125 4.79 3.17 16.85
CA TYR A 125 5.49 3.77 15.72
C TYR A 125 4.52 4.38 14.71
N SER A 126 5.01 5.33 13.93
CA SER A 126 4.33 5.84 12.74
C SER A 126 4.95 5.22 11.48
N ALA A 127 4.11 4.78 10.55
CA ALA A 127 4.57 4.11 9.33
C ALA A 127 3.60 4.28 8.16
N GLY A 128 4.14 4.31 6.94
CA GLY A 128 3.45 4.59 5.69
C GLY A 128 3.98 5.86 5.04
N TYR A 129 3.25 6.33 4.03
CA TYR A 129 3.56 7.50 3.23
C TYR A 129 2.57 8.63 3.52
N ASN A 130 3.02 9.88 3.44
CA ASN A 130 2.14 11.03 3.58
C ASN A 130 1.33 11.23 2.29
N LEU A 131 0.19 10.55 2.20
CA LEU A 131 -0.65 10.54 1.00
C LEU A 131 -1.45 11.84 0.85
N PRO A 132 -1.72 12.28 -0.39
CA PRO A 132 -1.24 11.74 -1.66
C PRO A 132 0.09 12.38 -2.13
N ALA A 133 0.88 12.98 -1.24
CA ALA A 133 2.10 13.71 -1.63
C ALA A 133 3.30 12.78 -1.88
N ASP A 134 3.45 11.75 -1.05
CA ASP A 134 4.64 10.88 -1.04
C ASP A 134 4.34 9.47 -1.55
N VAL A 135 3.38 9.32 -2.47
CA VAL A 135 3.05 8.00 -3.04
C VAL A 135 4.25 7.52 -3.87
N PRO A 136 4.71 6.26 -3.73
CA PRO A 136 5.70 5.69 -4.65
C PRO A 136 5.20 5.76 -6.11
N GLU A 137 6.02 6.31 -7.01
CA GLU A 137 5.63 6.53 -8.42
C GLU A 137 5.05 5.30 -9.13
N PRO A 138 5.57 4.06 -8.94
CA PRO A 138 4.97 2.88 -9.55
C PRO A 138 3.55 2.60 -9.06
N VAL A 139 3.29 2.86 -7.78
CA VAL A 139 1.98 2.65 -7.14
C VAL A 139 0.98 3.71 -7.59
N GLU A 140 1.43 4.98 -7.70
CA GLU A 140 0.60 6.05 -8.26
C GLU A 140 0.25 5.75 -9.73
N ARG A 141 1.24 5.38 -10.56
CA ARG A 141 1.01 5.05 -11.98
C ARG A 141 0.02 3.90 -12.14
N ALA A 142 0.17 2.82 -11.36
CA ALA A 142 -0.76 1.70 -11.35
C ALA A 142 -2.19 2.13 -10.99
N THR A 143 -2.32 3.02 -10.01
CA THR A 143 -3.63 3.57 -9.59
C THR A 143 -4.25 4.41 -10.72
N ILE A 144 -3.47 5.28 -11.36
CA ILE A 144 -3.95 6.12 -12.48
C ILE A 144 -4.43 5.25 -13.65
N GLU A 145 -3.68 4.21 -14.03
CA GLU A 145 -4.08 3.30 -15.11
C GLU A 145 -5.39 2.58 -14.78
N LEU A 146 -5.57 2.12 -13.53
CA LEU A 146 -6.82 1.51 -13.10
C LEU A 146 -8.00 2.50 -13.13
N VAL A 147 -7.77 3.76 -12.74
CA VAL A 147 -8.80 4.81 -12.84
C VAL A 147 -9.18 5.07 -14.30
N LYS A 148 -8.20 5.14 -15.21
CA LYS A 148 -8.45 5.30 -16.66
C LYS A 148 -9.25 4.13 -17.20
N GLN A 149 -8.93 2.90 -16.78
CA GLN A 149 -9.68 1.71 -17.16
C GLN A 149 -11.14 1.79 -16.68
N PHE A 150 -11.40 2.15 -15.42
CA PHE A 150 -12.77 2.28 -14.92
C PHE A 150 -13.55 3.41 -15.57
N TYR A 151 -12.89 4.54 -15.84
CA TYR A 151 -13.51 5.67 -16.50
C TYR A 151 -13.97 5.30 -17.91
N THR A 152 -13.10 4.66 -18.69
CA THR A 152 -13.39 4.25 -20.08
C THR A 152 -14.30 3.03 -20.19
N SER A 153 -14.29 2.13 -19.20
CA SER A 153 -15.20 0.97 -19.18
C SER A 153 -16.62 1.34 -18.79
N GLY A 154 -16.81 2.43 -18.02
CA GLY A 154 -18.14 2.84 -17.55
C GLY A 154 -19.13 3.22 -18.67
N ASP A 155 -18.63 3.55 -19.86
CA ASP A 155 -19.44 3.90 -21.02
C ASP A 155 -19.58 2.74 -22.04
N ARG A 156 -18.94 1.60 -21.79
CA ARG A 156 -18.96 0.42 -22.69
C ARG A 156 -19.90 -0.67 -22.17
N ASP A 157 -20.45 -1.47 -23.08
CA ASP A 157 -21.16 -2.70 -22.71
C ASP A 157 -20.13 -3.80 -22.36
N PRO A 158 -20.07 -4.25 -21.09
CA PRO A 158 -19.09 -5.25 -20.66
C PRO A 158 -19.33 -6.65 -21.26
N LEU A 159 -20.47 -6.90 -21.91
CA LEU A 159 -20.79 -8.19 -22.54
C LEU A 159 -20.27 -8.31 -23.98
N VAL A 160 -19.84 -7.19 -24.59
CA VAL A 160 -19.32 -7.17 -25.96
C VAL A 160 -17.83 -7.48 -25.96
N ARG A 161 -17.46 -8.64 -26.51
CA ARG A 161 -16.06 -9.13 -26.54
C ARG A 161 -15.32 -8.80 -27.84
N SER A 162 -16.02 -8.81 -28.97
CA SER A 162 -15.50 -8.40 -30.27
C SER A 162 -16.60 -7.74 -31.08
N GLU A 163 -16.22 -6.75 -31.88
CA GLU A 163 -17.11 -6.08 -32.82
C GLU A 163 -16.45 -6.10 -34.20
N THR A 164 -17.17 -6.64 -35.18
CA THR A 164 -16.74 -6.66 -36.58
C THR A 164 -17.70 -5.80 -37.38
N VAL A 165 -17.18 -4.73 -38.00
CA VAL A 165 -17.94 -3.90 -38.93
C VAL A 165 -17.45 -4.18 -40.34
N GLU A 166 -18.32 -4.79 -41.15
CA GLU A 166 -18.00 -5.24 -42.49
C GLU A 166 -17.56 -4.05 -43.37
N GLY A 167 -16.33 -4.14 -43.92
CA GLY A 167 -15.73 -3.10 -44.76
C GLY A 167 -15.03 -1.95 -44.02
N ALA A 168 -15.11 -1.88 -42.69
CA ALA A 168 -14.51 -0.79 -41.89
C ALA A 168 -13.42 -1.27 -40.91
N GLY A 169 -13.50 -2.48 -40.38
CA GLY A 169 -12.46 -3.07 -39.53
C GLY A 169 -12.99 -4.01 -38.44
N SER A 170 -12.06 -4.62 -37.71
CA SER A 170 -12.35 -5.48 -36.54
C SER A 170 -11.66 -4.90 -35.31
N THR A 171 -12.38 -4.86 -34.17
CA THR A 171 -11.83 -4.45 -32.88
C THR A 171 -12.00 -5.58 -31.87
N ASP A 172 -10.88 -6.05 -31.33
CA ASP A 172 -10.84 -7.05 -30.26
C ASP A 172 -10.43 -6.40 -28.93
N TYR A 173 -11.19 -6.66 -27.87
CA TYR A 173 -10.93 -6.11 -26.55
C TYR A 173 -10.15 -7.11 -25.68
N PHE A 174 -9.03 -6.68 -25.11
CA PHE A 174 -8.27 -7.49 -24.16
C PHE A 174 -8.98 -7.56 -22.81
N ALA A 175 -9.22 -8.77 -22.32
CA ALA A 175 -9.70 -9.01 -20.96
C ALA A 175 -8.50 -9.42 -20.08
N PRO A 176 -8.12 -8.62 -19.07
CA PRO A 176 -7.01 -8.96 -18.20
C PRO A 176 -7.27 -10.28 -17.45
N PRO A 177 -6.27 -11.18 -17.34
CA PRO A 177 -6.41 -12.38 -16.54
C PRO A 177 -6.47 -11.98 -15.05
N THR A 178 -7.51 -12.44 -14.35
CA THR A 178 -7.71 -12.42 -12.88
C THR A 178 -7.12 -11.23 -12.11
N GLY A 179 -7.95 -10.25 -11.71
CA GLY A 179 -7.52 -9.14 -10.84
C GLY A 179 -7.71 -7.74 -11.44
N GLY A 180 -8.04 -7.67 -12.73
CA GLY A 180 -8.42 -6.43 -13.41
C GLY A 180 -7.23 -5.57 -13.87
N PHE A 181 -6.00 -5.96 -13.56
CA PHE A 181 -4.77 -5.26 -13.96
C PHE A 181 -4.17 -5.82 -15.26
N THR A 182 -3.48 -4.98 -16.01
CA THR A 182 -2.61 -5.46 -17.10
C THR A 182 -1.32 -6.03 -16.52
N PRO A 183 -0.64 -6.98 -17.21
CA PRO A 183 0.61 -7.57 -16.73
C PRO A 183 1.70 -6.54 -16.40
N ASP A 184 1.76 -5.44 -17.16
CA ASP A 184 2.71 -4.35 -16.91
C ASP A 184 2.42 -3.63 -15.59
N VAL A 185 1.14 -3.41 -15.26
CA VAL A 185 0.73 -2.80 -13.99
C VAL A 185 1.01 -3.75 -12.82
N GLU A 186 0.83 -5.06 -13.02
CA GLU A 186 1.20 -6.04 -12.00
C GLU A 186 2.70 -6.04 -11.71
N ALA A 187 3.54 -5.97 -12.75
CA ALA A 187 5.00 -5.89 -12.60
C ALA A 187 5.45 -4.64 -11.83
N LEU A 188 4.74 -3.52 -11.97
CA LEU A 188 5.00 -2.30 -11.18
C LEU A 188 4.66 -2.48 -9.68
N LEU A 189 3.63 -3.28 -9.37
CA LEU A 189 3.13 -3.50 -8.01
C LEU A 189 3.83 -4.66 -7.28
N GLU A 190 4.45 -5.59 -8.00
CA GLU A 190 5.10 -6.78 -7.46
C GLU A 190 6.10 -6.48 -6.32
N PRO A 191 6.99 -5.47 -6.44
CA PRO A 191 7.94 -5.14 -5.36
C PRO A 191 7.27 -4.64 -4.07
N PHE A 192 6.04 -4.11 -4.15
CA PHE A 192 5.31 -3.54 -3.02
C PHE A 192 4.38 -4.56 -2.34
N ARG A 193 4.27 -5.76 -2.91
CA ARG A 193 3.35 -6.80 -2.45
C ARG A 193 3.88 -7.44 -1.17
N LYS A 194 3.09 -7.35 -0.10
CA LYS A 194 3.34 -8.08 1.14
C LYS A 194 2.85 -9.52 0.98
N LEU A 195 3.78 -10.43 0.74
CA LEU A 195 3.49 -11.87 0.80
C LEU A 195 3.06 -12.21 2.22
N SER A 196 1.84 -12.72 2.37
CA SER A 196 1.42 -13.28 3.65
C SER A 196 2.29 -14.51 3.92
N ASN A 197 3.19 -14.42 4.90
CA ASN A 197 3.78 -15.62 5.48
C ASN A 197 2.64 -16.40 6.13
N ALA A 198 2.26 -17.52 5.50
CA ALA A 198 1.29 -18.47 6.03
C ALA A 198 1.79 -19.10 7.34
#